data_AF-A0A399UID4-F1
#
_entry.id   AF-A0A399UID4-F1
#
_cell.length_a   1.000
_cell.length_b   1.000
_cell.length_c   1.000
_cell.angle_alpha   90.00
_cell.angle_beta   90.00
_cell.angle_gamma   90.00
#
_symmetry.space_group_name_H-M   'P 1'
#
loop_
_entity.id
_entity.type
_entity.pdbx_description
1 polymer ?
#
loop_
_entity_poly.entity_id
_entity_poly.type
_entity_poly.pdbx_seq_one_letter_code
_entity_poly.pdbx_strand_id
1 'polypeptide(L)'
;MSIELVDIDDDGPLNDLLDEGFGDNGPTLMTLGKAVQCWSITNLEARTREVGWRNVVGPTLGEAALAFALPIDRIKAAVENHYWMFLTGDGPEADLVIEHEGE
;
A
#
# COMPACT_ATOMS: atom_id res chain seq x y z
N MET A 1 52.38 9.50 -0.99
CA MET A 1 52.05 8.14 -1.46
C MET A 1 50.72 7.82 -0.81
N SER A 2 49.69 7.62 -1.63
CA SER A 2 48.28 7.79 -1.29
C SER A 2 47.77 6.69 -0.35
N ILE A 3 46.95 7.09 0.62
CA ILE A 3 45.99 6.22 1.30
C ILE A 3 44.77 6.18 0.37
N GLU A 4 44.41 5.00 -0.11
CA GLU A 4 43.13 4.80 -0.79
C GLU A 4 42.03 4.84 0.28
N LEU A 5 41.26 5.93 0.29
CA LEU A 5 39.96 5.97 0.93
C LEU A 5 39.00 5.19 0.02
N VAL A 6 38.72 3.95 0.39
CA VAL A 6 37.59 3.22 -0.17
C VAL A 6 36.36 3.76 0.57
N ASP A 7 35.54 4.54 -0.14
CA ASP A 7 34.18 4.86 0.28
C ASP A 7 33.42 3.54 0.44
N ILE A 8 33.17 3.16 1.69
CA ILE A 8 32.16 2.16 2.03
C ILE A 8 30.89 2.95 2.34
N ASP A 9 30.29 3.53 1.30
CA ASP A 9 28.84 3.73 1.25
C ASP A 9 28.25 2.37 0.83
N ASP A 10 28.18 1.45 1.79
CA ASP A 10 27.52 0.15 1.65
C ASP A 10 26.27 0.11 2.53
N ASP A 11 25.42 1.14 2.37
CA ASP A 11 23.99 0.98 2.61
C ASP A 11 23.41 0.26 1.38
N GLY A 12 23.74 -1.03 1.26
CA GLY A 12 23.32 -1.86 0.15
C GLY A 12 21.79 -1.92 -0.02
N PRO A 13 21.29 -2.31 -1.21
CA PRO A 13 19.87 -2.42 -1.57
C PRO A 13 19.18 -3.63 -0.91
N LEU A 14 19.45 -3.86 0.37
CA LEU A 14 19.04 -5.07 1.10
C LEU A 14 17.53 -5.13 1.39
N ASN A 15 16.83 -3.99 1.34
CA ASN A 15 15.37 -3.98 1.49
C ASN A 15 14.60 -4.26 0.19
N ASP A 16 15.23 -4.12 -0.98
CA ASP A 16 14.57 -4.36 -2.27
C ASP A 16 14.68 -5.82 -2.74
N LEU A 17 15.51 -6.63 -2.10
CA LEU A 17 15.77 -8.03 -2.49
C LEU A 17 14.84 -9.06 -1.85
N LEU A 18 13.96 -8.65 -0.92
CA LEU A 18 13.02 -9.53 -0.23
C LEU A 18 11.55 -9.22 -0.57
N ASP A 19 11.30 -8.27 -1.46
CA ASP A 19 9.94 -7.93 -1.88
C ASP A 19 9.50 -8.90 -2.98
N GLU A 20 8.70 -9.89 -2.62
CA GLU A 20 8.05 -10.84 -3.53
C GLU A 20 7.05 -10.08 -4.42
N GLY A 21 7.54 -9.30 -5.37
CA GLY A 21 6.73 -8.72 -6.43
C GLY A 21 6.10 -9.80 -7.32
N PHE A 22 5.19 -9.40 -8.21
CA PHE A 22 4.49 -10.31 -9.12
C PHE A 22 5.37 -10.93 -10.24
N GLY A 23 6.70 -10.81 -10.14
CA GLY A 23 7.62 -11.27 -11.19
C GLY A 23 7.49 -10.49 -12.49
N ASP A 24 6.94 -9.27 -12.44
CA ASP A 24 6.77 -8.38 -13.58
C ASP A 24 7.51 -7.04 -13.39
N ASN A 25 7.52 -6.20 -14.45
CA ASN A 25 8.12 -4.86 -14.40
C ASN A 25 7.23 -3.83 -13.65
N GLY A 26 6.24 -4.29 -12.89
CA GLY A 26 5.35 -3.44 -12.11
C GLY A 26 5.95 -3.03 -10.77
N PRO A 27 5.26 -2.19 -10.00
CA PRO A 27 5.70 -1.83 -8.65
C PRO A 27 5.75 -3.07 -7.76
N THR A 28 6.73 -3.07 -6.85
CA THR A 28 6.87 -4.07 -5.79
C THR A 28 5.72 -3.98 -4.79
N LEU A 29 5.48 -5.01 -3.96
CA LEU A 29 4.36 -4.99 -3.00
C LEU A 29 4.54 -3.89 -1.95
N MET A 30 5.77 -3.66 -1.48
CA MET A 30 6.08 -2.58 -0.55
C MET A 30 5.77 -1.21 -1.16
N THR A 31 6.21 -0.98 -2.39
CA THR A 31 5.98 0.30 -3.09
C THR A 31 4.50 0.52 -3.34
N LEU A 32 3.79 -0.52 -3.81
CA LEU A 32 2.36 -0.47 -4.05
C LEU A 32 1.58 -0.28 -2.75
N GLY A 33 1.95 -0.97 -1.67
CA GLY A 33 1.30 -0.87 -0.36
C GLY A 33 1.37 0.55 0.19
N LYS A 34 2.54 1.20 0.13
CA LYS A 34 2.68 2.61 0.51
C LYS A 34 1.82 3.55 -0.34
N ALA A 35 1.76 3.29 -1.65
CA ALA A 35 0.92 4.09 -2.55
C ALA A 35 -0.58 3.92 -2.24
N VAL A 36 -1.02 2.68 -1.99
CA VAL A 36 -2.40 2.35 -1.60
C VAL A 36 -2.73 2.99 -0.25
N GLN A 37 -1.82 2.96 0.72
CA GLN A 37 -2.00 3.62 2.02
C GLN A 37 -2.26 5.12 1.86
N CYS A 38 -1.36 5.83 1.16
CA CYS A 38 -1.50 7.28 0.94
C CYS A 38 -2.82 7.62 0.22
N TRP A 39 -3.16 6.85 -0.80
CA TRP A 39 -4.42 7.03 -1.54
C TRP A 39 -5.64 6.76 -0.65
N SER A 40 -5.60 5.71 0.16
CA SER A 40 -6.70 5.28 1.02
C SER A 40 -7.01 6.33 2.08
N ILE A 41 -5.98 6.83 2.78
CA ILE A 41 -6.10 7.91 3.77
C ILE A 41 -6.65 9.19 3.11
N THR A 42 -6.13 9.57 1.95
CA THR A 42 -6.61 10.76 1.23
C THR A 42 -8.09 10.66 0.87
N ASN A 43 -8.56 9.49 0.46
CA ASN A 43 -9.97 9.25 0.16
C ASN A 43 -10.83 9.25 1.42
N LEU A 44 -10.36 8.61 2.50
CA LEU A 44 -11.05 8.59 3.79
C LEU A 44 -11.24 10.01 4.34
N GLU A 45 -10.21 10.86 4.28
CA GLU A 45 -10.31 12.27 4.68
C GLU A 45 -11.31 13.06 3.84
N ALA A 46 -11.28 12.88 2.52
CA ALA A 46 -12.20 13.55 1.62
C ALA A 46 -13.66 13.19 1.94
N ARG A 47 -13.95 11.89 2.09
CA ARG A 47 -15.28 11.40 2.48
C ARG A 47 -15.68 11.90 3.86
N THR A 48 -14.76 11.92 4.82
CA THR A 48 -15.01 12.44 6.17
C THR A 48 -15.47 13.90 6.14
N ARG A 49 -14.90 14.73 5.25
CA ARG A 49 -15.33 16.13 5.09
C ARG A 49 -16.74 16.25 4.49
N GLU A 50 -17.18 15.27 3.70
CA GLU A 50 -18.48 15.27 3.03
C GLU A 50 -19.61 14.74 3.91
N VAL A 51 -19.41 13.58 4.56
CA VAL A 51 -20.46 12.87 5.31
C VAL A 51 -20.30 12.93 6.83
N GLY A 52 -19.18 13.47 7.31
CA GLY A 52 -18.80 13.53 8.71
C GLY A 52 -18.20 12.22 9.24
N TRP A 53 -17.33 12.34 10.24
CA TRP A 53 -16.54 11.22 10.80
C TRP A 53 -17.36 10.05 11.34
N ARG A 54 -18.62 10.27 11.73
CA ARG A 54 -19.49 9.19 12.27
C ARG A 54 -20.09 8.28 11.21
N ASN A 55 -20.13 8.75 9.97
CA ASN A 55 -20.81 8.07 8.87
C ASN A 55 -19.84 7.71 7.74
N VAL A 56 -18.56 8.01 7.90
CA VAL A 56 -17.55 7.72 6.89
C VAL A 56 -17.26 6.23 6.85
N VAL A 57 -17.10 5.70 5.64
CA VAL A 57 -16.63 4.34 5.39
C VAL A 57 -15.37 4.43 4.54
N GLY A 58 -14.36 3.64 4.89
CA GLY A 58 -13.11 3.55 4.16
C GLY A 58 -13.30 3.13 2.70
N PRO A 59 -12.30 3.41 1.84
CA PRO A 59 -12.32 2.94 0.47
C PRO A 59 -12.17 1.42 0.40
N THR A 60 -12.72 0.82 -0.64
CA THR A 60 -12.71 -0.64 -0.85
C THR A 60 -11.54 -1.10 -1.73
N LEU A 61 -11.26 -2.41 -1.71
CA LEU A 61 -10.31 -3.03 -2.65
C LEU A 61 -10.69 -2.80 -4.11
N GLY A 62 -11.98 -2.86 -4.45
CA GLY A 62 -12.47 -2.62 -5.81
C GLY A 62 -12.21 -1.18 -6.26
N GLU A 63 -12.44 -0.20 -5.38
CA GLU A 63 -12.13 1.21 -5.66
C GLU A 63 -10.63 1.44 -5.85
N ALA A 64 -9.79 0.81 -5.03
CA ALA A 64 -8.34 0.86 -5.21
C ALA A 64 -7.90 0.21 -6.53
N ALA A 65 -8.41 -0.99 -6.85
CA ALA A 65 -8.11 -1.67 -8.11
C ALA A 65 -8.44 -0.81 -9.33
N LEU A 66 -9.58 -0.10 -9.30
CA LEU A 66 -9.96 0.86 -10.32
C LEU A 66 -9.02 2.08 -10.36
N ALA A 67 -8.67 2.66 -9.21
CA ALA A 67 -7.82 3.84 -9.13
C ALA A 67 -6.39 3.59 -9.64
N PHE A 68 -5.85 2.40 -9.37
CA PHE A 68 -4.50 2.01 -9.79
C PHE A 68 -4.47 1.28 -11.15
N ALA A 69 -5.63 0.97 -11.73
CA ALA A 69 -5.76 0.14 -12.93
C ALA A 69 -5.03 -1.21 -12.80
N LEU A 70 -5.13 -1.84 -11.62
CA LEU A 70 -4.51 -3.11 -11.28
C LEU A 70 -5.56 -4.16 -10.88
N PRO A 71 -5.27 -5.47 -11.02
CA PRO A 71 -6.15 -6.52 -10.52
C PRO A 71 -6.37 -6.41 -9.00
N ILE A 72 -7.56 -6.81 -8.54
CA ILE A 72 -7.93 -6.83 -7.11
C ILE A 72 -6.90 -7.64 -6.31
N ASP A 73 -6.53 -8.84 -6.79
CA ASP A 73 -5.55 -9.71 -6.12
C ASP A 73 -4.21 -9.01 -5.87
N ARG A 74 -3.80 -8.11 -6.77
CA ARG A 74 -2.56 -7.35 -6.64
C ARG A 74 -2.64 -6.26 -5.59
N ILE A 75 -3.76 -5.55 -5.53
CA ILE A 75 -4.01 -4.58 -4.45
C ILE A 75 -4.11 -5.29 -3.11
N LYS A 76 -4.85 -6.40 -3.06
CA LYS A 76 -5.02 -7.22 -1.86
C LYS A 76 -3.67 -7.69 -1.30
N ALA A 77 -2.82 -8.28 -2.14
CA ALA A 77 -1.48 -8.69 -1.72
C ALA A 77 -0.65 -7.52 -1.17
N ALA A 78 -0.74 -6.34 -1.78
CA ALA A 78 -0.05 -5.15 -1.30
C ALA A 78 -0.60 -4.64 0.04
N VAL A 79 -1.91 -4.72 0.25
CA VAL A 79 -2.57 -4.37 1.52
C VAL A 79 -2.14 -5.34 2.62
N GLU A 80 -2.21 -6.65 2.37
CA GLU A 80 -1.84 -7.69 3.34
C GLU A 80 -0.34 -7.70 3.67
N ASN A 81 0.52 -7.26 2.75
CA ASN A 81 1.96 -7.10 2.99
C ASN A 81 2.28 -5.87 3.85
N HIS A 82 1.38 -4.87 3.89
CA HIS A 82 1.64 -3.61 4.59
C HIS A 82 1.20 -3.69 6.06
N TYR A 83 2.16 -3.65 6.98
CA TYR A 83 1.96 -3.87 8.42
C TYR A 83 0.97 -2.93 9.14
N TRP A 84 0.54 -1.84 8.50
CA TRP A 84 -0.46 -0.90 9.04
C TRP A 84 -1.82 -0.94 8.36
N MET A 85 -1.99 -1.73 7.31
CA MET A 85 -3.27 -1.85 6.61
C MET A 85 -3.89 -3.22 6.87
N PHE A 86 -5.22 -3.26 6.90
CA PHE A 86 -5.97 -4.51 7.01
C PHE A 86 -7.31 -4.40 6.28
N LEU A 87 -7.92 -5.55 6.01
CA LEU A 87 -9.18 -5.64 5.29
C LEU A 87 -10.31 -6.01 6.25
N THR A 88 -11.45 -5.33 6.14
CA THR A 88 -12.66 -5.63 6.91
C THR A 88 -13.89 -5.78 6.02
N GLY A 89 -14.95 -6.40 6.56
CA GLY A 89 -16.17 -6.73 5.84
C GLY A 89 -16.33 -8.24 5.60
N ASP A 90 -17.54 -8.65 5.20
CA ASP A 90 -17.93 -10.05 4.98
C ASP A 90 -18.44 -10.32 3.55
N GLY A 91 -18.26 -9.35 2.65
CA GLY A 91 -18.70 -9.39 1.25
C GLY A 91 -17.69 -10.00 0.27
N PRO A 92 -17.99 -9.89 -1.04
CA PRO A 92 -17.02 -10.16 -2.11
C PRO A 92 -15.71 -9.40 -1.90
N GLU A 93 -14.59 -9.94 -2.41
CA GLU A 93 -13.26 -9.32 -2.21
C GLU A 93 -13.20 -7.86 -2.66
N ALA A 94 -13.90 -7.49 -3.74
CA ALA A 94 -13.98 -6.12 -4.23
C ALA A 94 -14.62 -5.16 -3.21
N ASP A 95 -15.50 -5.65 -2.34
CA ASP A 95 -16.27 -4.87 -1.38
C ASP A 95 -15.60 -4.79 0.00
N LEU A 96 -14.48 -5.51 0.21
CA LEU A 96 -13.71 -5.42 1.44
C LEU A 96 -13.12 -4.02 1.60
N VAL A 97 -13.28 -3.46 2.80
CA VAL A 97 -12.84 -2.10 3.15
C VAL A 97 -11.39 -2.14 3.61
N ILE A 98 -10.60 -1.19 3.12
CA ILE A 98 -9.21 -0.97 3.53
C ILE A 98 -9.23 -0.07 4.76
N GLU A 99 -8.72 -0.58 5.87
CA GLU A 99 -8.60 0.11 7.17
C GLU A 99 -7.13 0.26 7.57
N HIS A 100 -6.85 1.15 8.53
CA HIS A 100 -5.51 1.48 9.01
C HIS A 100 -5.39 1.35 10.54
N GLU A 101 -4.34 0.69 11.04
CA GLU A 101 -4.07 0.67 12.50
C GLU A 101 -3.21 1.88 12.91
N GLY A 102 -3.66 2.63 13.91
CA GLY A 102 -2.86 3.67 14.58
C GLY A 102 -3.24 5.13 14.29
N GLU A 103 -4.46 5.42 13.83
CA GLU A 103 -5.00 6.79 13.75
C GLU A 103 -5.31 7.43 15.11
#